data_AF-A0A679IKV7-F1
#
_entry.id   AF-A0A679IKV7-F1
#
_cell.length_a   1.000
_cell.length_b   1.000
_cell.length_c   1.000
_cell.angle_alpha   90.00
_cell.angle_beta   90.00
_cell.angle_gamma   90.00
#
_symmetry.space_group_name_H-M   'P 1'
#
loop_
_entity.id
_entity.type
_entity.pdbx_description
1 polymer ?
#
loop_
_entity_poly.entity_id
_entity_poly.type
_entity_poly.pdbx_seq_one_letter_code
_entity_poly.pdbx_strand_id
1 'polypeptide(L)'
;MLPGILNGRKIEKSSVEAIATRLELKAELNQPIDALSGGEQQRVAIARTILADPEIIFLDEPTSALDTHSRKLTMDLFHELVGQGKTIIMVTHDLGLAEKTSRTIVMRDGKIERDIQLPQFNTVIK
;
A
#
# COMPACT_ATOMS: atom_id res chain seq x y z
N MET A 1 -8.68 -18.85 -7.40
CA MET A 1 -7.31 -19.17 -6.92
C MET A 1 -6.37 -18.08 -7.37
N LEU A 2 -5.60 -17.48 -6.46
CA LEU A 2 -4.45 -16.66 -6.87
C LEU A 2 -3.56 -17.53 -7.76
N PRO A 3 -3.05 -17.02 -8.88
CA PRO A 3 -2.08 -17.78 -9.66
C PRO A 3 -0.95 -18.12 -8.71
N GLY A 4 -0.61 -19.41 -8.58
CA GLY A 4 0.52 -19.86 -7.76
C GLY A 4 1.88 -19.31 -8.26
N ILE A 5 1.86 -18.38 -9.21
CA ILE A 5 2.98 -17.68 -9.81
C ILE A 5 2.65 -16.18 -9.81
N LEU A 6 3.50 -15.36 -9.20
CA LEU A 6 3.48 -13.90 -9.30
C LEU A 6 4.86 -13.43 -9.73
N ASN A 7 4.92 -12.49 -10.69
CA ASN A 7 6.18 -11.97 -11.23
C ASN A 7 7.18 -13.07 -11.67
N GLY A 8 6.67 -14.14 -12.30
CA GLY A 8 7.47 -15.30 -12.74
C GLY A 8 7.94 -16.24 -11.63
N ARG A 9 7.59 -15.97 -10.37
CA ARG A 9 8.02 -16.75 -9.20
C ARG A 9 6.86 -17.55 -8.63
N LYS A 10 7.11 -18.82 -8.32
CA LYS A 10 6.14 -19.63 -7.59
C LYS A 10 5.96 -19.07 -6.18
N ILE A 11 4.72 -18.86 -5.77
CA ILE A 11 4.40 -18.34 -4.44
C ILE A 11 4.05 -19.51 -3.53
N GLU A 12 4.78 -19.64 -2.43
CA GLU A 12 4.50 -20.64 -1.41
C GLU A 12 3.28 -20.26 -0.59
N LYS A 13 2.49 -21.28 -0.20
CA LYS A 13 1.30 -21.09 0.64
C LYS A 13 1.67 -20.44 1.99
N SER A 14 2.81 -20.81 2.55
CA SER A 14 3.38 -20.23 3.79
C SER A 14 3.57 -18.71 3.67
N SER A 15 4.05 -18.21 2.53
CA SER A 15 4.21 -16.77 2.29
C SER A 15 2.86 -16.05 2.20
N VAL A 16 1.86 -16.69 1.59
CA VAL A 16 0.48 -16.15 1.51
C VAL A 16 -0.13 -16.06 2.91
N GLU A 17 0.01 -17.12 3.72
CA GLU A 17 -0.47 -17.14 5.11
C GLU A 17 0.23 -16.07 5.95
N ALA A 18 1.55 -15.96 5.84
CA ALA A 18 2.33 -14.97 6.58
C ALA A 18 1.92 -13.52 6.26
N ILE A 19 1.74 -13.18 4.98
CA ILE A 19 1.32 -11.82 4.61
C ILE A 19 -0.15 -11.56 4.99
N ALA A 20 -1.01 -12.57 4.93
CA ALA A 20 -2.40 -12.45 5.35
C ALA A 20 -2.51 -12.17 6.85
N THR A 21 -1.74 -12.89 7.68
CA THR A 21 -1.65 -12.61 9.12
C THR A 21 -1.10 -11.21 9.38
N ARG A 22 -0.03 -10.83 8.67
CA ARG A 22 0.61 -9.52 8.84
C ARG A 22 -0.31 -8.34 8.50
N LEU A 23 -1.20 -8.52 7.55
CA LEU A 23 -2.20 -7.51 7.16
C LEU A 23 -3.52 -7.64 7.93
N GLU A 24 -3.60 -8.55 8.91
CA GLU A 24 -4.82 -8.84 9.67
C GLU A 24 -6.03 -9.14 8.77
N LEU A 25 -5.81 -9.91 7.70
CA LEU A 25 -6.91 -10.40 6.87
C LEU A 25 -7.77 -11.38 7.68
N LYS A 26 -9.04 -11.00 7.89
CA LYS A 26 -10.04 -11.83 8.58
C LYS A 26 -10.70 -12.85 7.67
N ALA A 27 -10.81 -12.53 6.38
CA ALA A 27 -11.37 -13.41 5.39
C ALA A 27 -10.55 -14.69 5.21
N GLU A 28 -11.25 -15.79 4.90
CA GLU A 28 -10.58 -17.03 4.55
C GLU A 28 -9.88 -16.91 3.19
N LEU A 29 -8.72 -17.58 3.05
CA LEU A 29 -7.90 -17.49 1.83
C LEU A 29 -8.62 -17.94 0.55
N ASN A 30 -9.67 -18.76 0.68
CA ASN A 30 -10.47 -19.26 -0.45
C ASN A 30 -11.81 -18.55 -0.60
N GLN A 31 -12.07 -17.50 0.19
CA GLN A 31 -13.30 -16.73 0.12
C GLN A 31 -13.39 -15.99 -1.23
N PRO A 32 -14.56 -15.99 -1.90
CA PRO A 32 -14.78 -15.21 -3.11
C PRO A 32 -14.53 -13.70 -2.88
N ILE A 33 -13.97 -13.01 -3.88
CA ILE A 33 -13.58 -11.59 -3.76
C ILE A 33 -14.81 -10.69 -3.51
N ASP A 34 -15.94 -11.00 -4.14
CA ASP A 34 -17.22 -10.31 -3.98
C ASP A 34 -17.83 -10.46 -2.58
N ALA A 35 -17.42 -11.48 -1.82
CA ALA A 35 -17.79 -11.67 -0.43
C ALA A 35 -16.86 -10.94 0.56
N LEU A 36 -15.82 -10.24 0.08
CA LEU A 36 -14.90 -9.47 0.91
C LEU A 36 -15.41 -8.02 1.09
N SER A 37 -15.19 -7.44 2.27
CA SER A 37 -15.36 -6.00 2.45
C SER A 37 -14.35 -5.21 1.59
N GLY A 38 -14.66 -3.95 1.28
CA GLY A 38 -13.74 -3.11 0.48
C GLY A 38 -12.33 -3.00 1.08
N GLY A 39 -12.22 -2.90 2.40
CA GLY A 39 -10.93 -2.91 3.10
C GLY A 39 -10.18 -4.24 3.01
N GLU A 40 -10.89 -5.38 3.01
CA GLU A 40 -10.28 -6.70 2.78
C GLU A 40 -9.81 -6.86 1.33
N GLN A 41 -10.60 -6.41 0.36
CA GLN A 41 -10.17 -6.40 -1.05
C GLN A 41 -8.90 -5.56 -1.23
N GLN A 42 -8.83 -4.40 -0.57
CA GLN A 42 -7.67 -3.53 -0.60
C GLN A 42 -6.43 -4.19 0.03
N ARG A 43 -6.59 -4.82 1.20
CA ARG A 43 -5.51 -5.60 1.84
C ARG A 43 -5.04 -6.78 0.98
N VAL A 44 -5.95 -7.50 0.32
CA VAL A 44 -5.58 -8.57 -0.63
C VAL A 44 -4.79 -8.01 -1.81
N ALA A 45 -5.15 -6.85 -2.34
CA ALA A 45 -4.40 -6.19 -3.40
C ALA A 45 -2.98 -5.78 -2.96
N ILE A 46 -2.84 -5.25 -1.74
CA ILE A 46 -1.54 -4.93 -1.14
C ILE A 46 -0.72 -6.21 -0.95
N ALA A 47 -1.29 -7.26 -0.37
CA ALA A 47 -0.64 -8.56 -0.17
C ALA A 47 -0.08 -9.11 -1.48
N ARG A 48 -0.89 -9.11 -2.55
CA ARG A 48 -0.48 -9.58 -3.87
C ARG A 48 0.70 -8.79 -4.42
N THR A 49 0.69 -7.47 -4.24
CA THR A 49 1.75 -6.59 -4.72
C THR A 49 3.08 -6.85 -4.00
N ILE A 50 3.02 -7.11 -2.70
CA ILE A 50 4.20 -7.45 -1.89
C ILE A 50 4.76 -8.81 -2.27
N LEU A 51 3.89 -9.82 -2.44
CA LEU A 51 4.30 -11.16 -2.84
C LEU A 51 4.93 -11.20 -4.24
N ALA A 52 4.56 -10.28 -5.13
CA ALA A 52 5.19 -10.13 -6.43
C ALA A 52 6.63 -9.58 -6.35
N ASP A 53 7.04 -9.06 -5.19
CA ASP A 53 8.36 -8.52 -4.89
C ASP A 53 8.93 -7.57 -5.97
N PRO A 54 8.18 -6.55 -6.41
CA PRO A 54 8.68 -5.57 -7.38
C PRO A 54 9.74 -4.66 -6.75
N GLU A 55 10.54 -3.98 -7.58
CA GLU A 55 11.46 -2.92 -7.11
C GLU A 55 10.72 -1.58 -6.87
N ILE A 56 9.68 -1.32 -7.66
CA ILE A 56 8.86 -0.11 -7.59
C ILE A 56 7.40 -0.49 -7.43
N ILE A 57 6.72 0.12 -6.46
CA ILE A 57 5.32 -0.12 -6.12
C ILE A 57 4.52 1.16 -6.35
N PHE A 58 3.49 1.08 -7.19
CA PHE A 58 2.53 2.17 -7.41
C PHE A 58 1.24 1.88 -6.64
N LEU A 59 0.78 2.85 -5.85
CA LEU A 59 -0.41 2.73 -5.02
C LEU A 59 -1.34 3.92 -5.27
N ASP A 60 -2.57 3.64 -5.69
CA ASP A 60 -3.60 4.66 -5.86
C ASP A 60 -4.57 4.59 -4.68
N GLU A 61 -4.52 5.60 -3.80
CA GLU A 61 -5.36 5.71 -2.60
C GLU A 61 -5.42 4.42 -1.74
N PRO A 62 -4.28 3.82 -1.36
CA PRO A 62 -4.20 2.46 -0.78
C PRO A 62 -4.81 2.33 0.62
N THR A 63 -5.29 3.43 1.21
CA THR A 63 -5.82 3.49 2.57
C THR A 63 -7.24 4.06 2.65
N SER A 64 -7.86 4.36 1.51
CA SER A 64 -9.18 5.01 1.42
C SER A 64 -10.31 4.18 2.04
N ALA A 65 -10.27 2.84 1.90
CA ALA A 65 -11.25 1.92 2.47
C ALA A 65 -10.81 1.28 3.80
N LEU A 66 -9.75 1.80 4.43
CA LEU A 66 -9.20 1.28 5.68
C LEU A 66 -9.55 2.17 6.88
N ASP A 67 -9.90 1.53 7.99
CA ASP A 67 -10.00 2.18 9.30
C ASP A 67 -8.64 2.70 9.80
N THR A 68 -8.65 3.51 10.86
CA THR A 68 -7.45 4.14 11.42
C THR A 68 -6.35 3.15 11.81
N HIS A 69 -6.72 1.99 12.36
CA HIS A 69 -5.77 0.98 12.80
C HIS A 69 -5.13 0.28 11.59
N SER A 70 -5.97 -0.21 10.68
CA SER A 70 -5.57 -0.85 9.42
C SER A 70 -4.70 0.07 8.55
N ARG A 71 -5.01 1.37 8.54
CA ARG A 71 -4.22 2.40 7.84
C ARG A 71 -2.81 2.52 8.43
N LYS A 72 -2.70 2.59 9.76
CA LYS A 72 -1.39 2.65 10.43
C LYS A 72 -0.55 1.41 10.12
N LEU A 73 -1.13 0.21 10.26
CA LEU A 73 -0.46 -1.05 9.96
C LEU A 73 0.07 -1.09 8.51
N THR A 74 -0.75 -0.63 7.56
CA THR A 74 -0.39 -0.56 6.14
C THR A 74 0.77 0.42 5.89
N MET A 75 0.76 1.58 6.55
CA MET A 75 1.86 2.55 6.43
C MET A 75 3.16 2.04 7.06
N ASP A 76 3.10 1.39 8.22
CA ASP A 76 4.28 0.82 8.88
C ASP A 76 4.94 -0.24 7.97
N LEU A 77 4.12 -1.05 7.29
CA LEU A 77 4.58 -1.98 6.27
C LEU A 77 5.24 -1.29 5.06
N PHE A 78 4.66 -0.20 4.56
CA PHE A 78 5.28 0.56 3.46
C PHE A 78 6.63 1.14 3.86
N HIS A 79 6.77 1.66 5.08
CA HIS A 79 8.06 2.14 5.58
C HIS A 79 9.10 1.03 5.69
N GLU A 80 8.71 -0.18 6.13
CA GLU A 80 9.62 -1.32 6.15
C GLU A 80 10.10 -1.70 4.74
N LEU A 81 9.19 -1.79 3.77
CA LEU A 81 9.54 -2.12 2.38
C LEU A 81 10.52 -1.08 1.80
N VAL A 82 10.31 0.20 2.09
CA VAL A 82 11.27 1.26 1.73
C VAL A 82 12.62 1.04 2.41
N GLY A 83 12.63 0.66 3.69
CA GLY A 83 13.85 0.28 4.42
C GLY A 83 14.58 -0.93 3.85
N GLN A 84 13.87 -1.81 3.14
CA GLN A 84 14.42 -2.95 2.38
C GLN A 84 14.91 -2.56 0.97
N GLY A 85 14.88 -1.28 0.62
CA GLY A 85 15.34 -0.76 -0.67
C GLY A 85 14.27 -0.70 -1.76
N LYS A 86 12.99 -0.91 -1.42
CA LYS A 86 11.88 -0.74 -2.38
C LYS A 86 11.54 0.74 -2.57
N THR A 87 11.07 1.09 -3.77
CA THR A 87 10.52 2.42 -4.04
C THR A 87 8.99 2.36 -4.03
N ILE A 88 8.34 3.25 -3.27
CA ILE A 88 6.88 3.37 -3.24
C ILE A 88 6.48 4.74 -3.76
N ILE A 89 5.56 4.75 -4.72
CA ILE A 89 4.90 5.95 -5.24
C ILE A 89 3.42 5.80 -4.92
N MET A 90 2.90 6.71 -4.10
CA MET A 90 1.52 6.66 -3.63
C MET A 90 0.78 7.96 -3.96
N VAL A 91 -0.45 7.83 -4.45
CA VAL A 91 -1.40 8.94 -4.57
C VAL A 91 -2.31 8.93 -3.34
N THR A 92 -2.46 10.09 -2.70
CA THR A 92 -3.41 10.24 -1.59
C THR A 92 -3.89 11.68 -1.43
N HIS A 93 -5.13 11.82 -0.97
CA HIS A 93 -5.68 13.08 -0.45
C HIS A 93 -5.48 13.25 1.07
N ASP A 94 -4.95 12.25 1.76
CA ASP A 94 -4.66 12.32 3.20
C ASP A 94 -3.31 13.00 3.45
N LEU A 95 -3.37 14.27 3.87
CA LEU A 95 -2.20 15.09 4.16
C LEU A 95 -1.33 14.50 5.28
N GLY A 96 -1.95 13.84 6.27
CA GLY A 96 -1.23 13.21 7.37
C GLY A 96 -0.45 11.97 6.92
N LEU A 97 -0.83 11.34 5.81
CA LEU A 97 -0.02 10.32 5.15
C LEU A 97 1.09 10.93 4.31
N ALA A 98 0.77 11.98 3.54
CA ALA A 98 1.75 12.67 2.71
C ALA A 98 2.96 13.18 3.53
N GLU A 99 2.72 13.67 4.75
CA GLU A 99 3.77 14.11 5.69
C GLU A 99 4.71 13.01 6.17
N LYS A 100 4.27 11.76 6.16
CA LYS A 100 5.09 10.64 6.61
C LYS A 100 6.04 10.12 5.53
N THR A 101 5.98 10.68 4.32
CA THR A 101 6.82 10.27 3.21
C THR A 101 8.15 11.01 3.20
N SER A 102 9.13 10.49 2.46
CA SER A 102 10.40 11.19 2.23
C SER A 102 10.28 12.34 1.21
N ARG A 103 9.27 12.29 0.34
CA ARG A 103 9.02 13.27 -0.72
C ARG A 103 7.53 13.32 -1.07
N THR A 104 6.98 14.53 -1.17
CA THR A 104 5.60 14.78 -1.60
C THR A 104 5.58 15.70 -2.82
N ILE A 105 4.82 15.30 -3.83
CA ILE A 105 4.55 16.09 -5.03
C ILE A 105 3.10 16.54 -4.97
N VAL A 106 2.86 17.84 -5.06
CA VAL A 106 1.50 18.40 -5.16
C VAL A 106 1.21 18.68 -6.62
N MET A 107 0.11 18.13 -7.12
CA MET A 107 -0.34 18.30 -8.50
C MET A 107 -1.66 19.08 -8.55
N ARG A 108 -1.78 19.98 -9.54
CA ARG A 108 -2.99 20.75 -9.84
C ARG A 108 -3.10 20.96 -11.35
N ASP A 109 -4.29 20.75 -11.92
CA ASP A 109 -4.58 20.96 -13.35
C ASP A 109 -3.56 20.30 -14.29
N GLY A 110 -3.14 19.08 -13.97
CA GLY A 110 -2.16 18.31 -14.75
C GLY A 110 -0.71 18.81 -14.63
N LYS A 111 -0.42 19.74 -13.72
CA LYS A 111 0.93 20.29 -13.49
C LYS A 111 1.42 19.96 -12.08
N ILE A 112 2.73 19.83 -11.94
CA ILE A 112 3.38 19.80 -10.63
C ILE A 112 3.40 21.24 -10.11
N GLU A 113 2.64 21.48 -9.05
CA GLU A 113 2.62 22.76 -8.36
C GLU A 113 3.78 22.83 -7.35
N ARG A 114 4.10 21.70 -6.70
CA ARG A 114 5.18 21.60 -5.71
C ARG A 114 5.87 20.26 -5.71
N ASP A 115 7.13 20.31 -5.31
CA ASP A 115 7.98 19.16 -5.03
C ASP A 115 8.69 19.40 -3.70
N ILE A 116 8.33 18.62 -2.69
CA ILE A 116 8.70 18.85 -1.29
C ILE A 116 9.50 17.63 -0.82
N GLN A 117 10.73 17.84 -0.37
CA GLN A 117 11.51 16.84 0.35
C GLN A 117 11.21 16.93 1.85
N LEU A 118 11.09 15.80 2.54
CA LEU A 118 10.80 15.72 3.97
C LEU A 118 9.63 16.64 4.40
N PRO A 119 8.43 16.41 3.84
CA PRO A 119 7.26 17.27 4.02
C PRO A 119 6.86 17.46 5.50
N GLN A 120 6.36 18.67 5.79
CA GLN A 120 5.70 19.03 7.05
C GLN A 120 4.31 19.57 6.72
N PHE A 121 3.33 19.42 7.64
CA PHE A 121 1.93 19.83 7.46
C PHE A 121 1.75 21.18 6.75
N ASN A 122 2.44 22.21 7.22
CA ASN A 122 2.33 23.57 6.69
C ASN A 122 2.91 23.76 5.28
N THR A 123 3.69 22.80 4.79
CA THR A 123 4.36 22.86 3.47
C THR A 123 3.48 22.28 2.37
N VAL A 124 2.62 21.30 2.71
CA VAL A 124 1.75 20.61 1.74
C VAL A 124 0.51 21.45 1.40
N ILE A 125 -0.02 22.21 2.36
CA ILE A 125 -1.32 22.90 2.25
C ILE A 125 -1.24 24.34 1.73
N LYS A 126 -0.08 25.01 1.86
CA LYS A 126 0.08 26.38 1.35
C LYS A 126 -0.21 26.47 -0.14
#